data_AF-A0A484YCC0-F1
#
_entry.id   AF-A0A484YCC0-F1
#
_cell.length_a   1.000
_cell.length_b   1.000
_cell.length_c   1.000
_cell.angle_alpha   90.00
_cell.angle_beta   90.00
_cell.angle_gamma   90.00
#
_symmetry.space_group_name_H-M   'P 1'
#
loop_
_entity.id
_entity.type
_entity.pdbx_description
1 polymer ?
#
loop_
_entity_poly.entity_id
_entity_poly.type
_entity_poly.pdbx_seq_one_letter_code
_entity_poly.pdbx_strand_id
1 'polypeptide(L)'
;MGGIPVTQLVFHHKHHHLPPASEKVLPVQLYGLSGQRRGDISVIGNPAIDRIRRLGVQLPAKVMDFLSVALAVTAADTFVQRESSEDGWTRQLSLRLPLHEPSRWISLKKELESALHFLSGDIWDFEFCDDGYAPPEPYSQHSRHRLIKLKGLDCVSLFSGGLDSAIGAIDLLAAGRAPLLVSHAYKGDKSRQDQIAEKLSGQFSRFEINADPHIYQGVTDITMRTRSLNFLAFAAVGACAVQEISQQEKIDLFVPENGFISLNAPLTPRRIGSLSTRTTHPHFITSITKDL
;
A
#
# COMPACT_ATOMS: atom_id res chain seq x y z
N MET A 1 -12.55 28.28 -21.95
CA MET A 1 -11.50 27.56 -21.20
C MET A 1 -12.17 26.95 -19.98
N GLY A 2 -12.75 25.76 -20.13
CA GLY A 2 -13.21 25.00 -18.97
C GLY A 2 -11.97 24.45 -18.29
N GLY A 3 -11.75 24.80 -17.02
CA GLY A 3 -10.65 24.22 -16.26
C GLY A 3 -10.89 22.73 -16.06
N ILE A 4 -9.81 21.94 -16.17
CA ILE A 4 -9.79 20.52 -15.86
C ILE A 4 -10.45 20.29 -14.49
N PRO A 5 -11.43 19.38 -14.35
CA PRO A 5 -11.98 19.07 -13.05
C PRO A 5 -10.92 18.40 -12.18
N VAL A 6 -10.30 19.18 -11.28
CA VAL A 6 -9.41 18.66 -10.25
C VAL A 6 -10.27 18.06 -9.15
N THR A 7 -10.15 16.75 -8.95
CA THR A 7 -10.75 16.08 -7.80
C THR A 7 -9.80 16.20 -6.62
N GLN A 8 -10.20 16.94 -5.60
CA GLN A 8 -9.47 17.02 -4.34
C GLN A 8 -9.94 15.89 -3.42
N LEU A 9 -9.04 15.01 -3.02
CA LEU A 9 -9.28 14.02 -1.98
C LEU A 9 -8.76 14.56 -0.66
N VAL A 10 -9.62 14.60 0.36
CA VAL A 10 -9.25 15.06 1.70
C VAL A 10 -9.26 13.87 2.64
N PHE A 11 -8.10 13.54 3.19
CA PHE A 11 -7.94 12.39 4.07
C PHE A 11 -7.92 12.82 5.53
N HIS A 12 -8.44 11.97 6.40
CA HIS A 12 -8.23 12.09 7.84
C HIS A 12 -8.58 10.77 8.53
N HIS A 13 -7.90 10.40 9.61
CA HIS A 13 -8.23 9.18 10.35
C HIS A 13 -9.46 9.35 11.27
N LYS A 14 -9.66 10.57 11.79
CA LYS A 14 -10.88 11.02 12.50
C LYS A 14 -11.90 11.61 11.52
N HIS A 15 -13.04 10.95 11.35
CA HIS A 15 -14.05 11.36 10.36
C HIS A 15 -14.69 12.74 10.60
N HIS A 16 -14.68 13.26 11.83
CA HIS A 16 -15.25 14.58 12.15
C HIS A 16 -14.39 15.75 11.66
N HIS A 17 -13.12 15.52 11.30
CA HIS A 17 -12.27 16.53 10.67
C HIS A 17 -12.41 16.55 9.14
N LEU A 18 -13.16 15.62 8.55
CA LEU A 18 -13.36 15.59 7.10
C LEU A 18 -14.41 16.63 6.67
N PRO A 19 -14.19 17.37 5.56
CA PRO A 19 -15.19 18.25 5.00
C PRO A 19 -16.39 17.45 4.46
N PRO A 20 -17.57 18.07 4.26
CA PRO A 20 -18.66 17.44 3.52
C PRO A 20 -18.24 17.15 2.07
N ALA A 21 -18.75 16.07 1.49
CA ALA A 21 -18.51 15.77 0.08
C ALA A 21 -19.13 16.83 -0.84
N SER A 22 -18.50 17.07 -1.98
CA SER A 22 -19.01 17.92 -3.07
C SER A 22 -18.52 17.39 -4.41
N GLU A 23 -18.95 17.99 -5.52
CA GLU A 23 -18.48 17.61 -6.87
C GLU A 23 -16.95 17.65 -7.02
N LYS A 24 -16.25 18.47 -6.22
CA LYS A 24 -14.78 18.65 -6.29
C LYS A 24 -14.03 18.07 -5.09
N VAL A 25 -14.74 17.65 -4.04
CA VAL A 25 -14.13 17.21 -2.77
C VAL A 25 -14.64 15.82 -2.40
N LEU A 26 -13.71 14.87 -2.33
CA LEU A 26 -13.95 13.51 -1.89
C LEU A 26 -13.31 13.29 -0.50
N PRO A 27 -14.11 13.28 0.59
CA PRO A 27 -13.58 12.98 1.91
C PRO A 27 -13.34 11.47 2.08
N VAL A 28 -12.17 11.12 2.62
CA VAL A 28 -11.76 9.73 2.82
C VAL A 28 -11.27 9.50 4.25
N GLN A 29 -11.90 8.57 4.97
CA GLN A 29 -11.43 8.13 6.27
C GLN A 29 -10.34 7.06 6.15
N LEU A 30 -9.20 7.30 6.79
CA LEU A 30 -8.15 6.28 6.99
C LEU A 30 -8.42 5.46 8.26
N TYR A 31 -8.13 4.17 8.20
CA TYR A 31 -8.04 3.26 9.37
C TYR A 31 -9.34 3.05 10.17
N GLY A 32 -10.51 3.36 9.60
CA GLY A 32 -11.77 3.16 10.30
C GLY A 32 -13.00 3.19 9.38
N LEU A 33 -14.14 2.75 9.94
CA LEU A 33 -15.44 2.69 9.25
C LEU A 33 -16.47 3.69 9.81
N SER A 34 -16.14 4.39 10.90
CA SER A 34 -17.07 5.27 11.61
C SER A 34 -17.71 6.36 10.73
N GLY A 35 -16.95 6.83 9.74
CA GLY A 35 -17.36 7.88 8.80
C GLY A 35 -18.47 7.45 7.86
N GLN A 36 -18.63 6.14 7.61
CA GLN A 36 -19.69 5.63 6.73
C GLN A 36 -21.10 6.01 7.21
N ARG A 37 -21.28 6.25 8.51
CA ARG A 37 -22.56 6.71 9.08
C ARG A 37 -22.97 8.11 8.61
N ARG A 38 -22.02 8.94 8.17
CA ARG A 38 -22.30 10.28 7.64
C ARG A 38 -22.91 10.23 6.23
N GLY A 39 -22.73 9.11 5.51
CA GLY A 39 -23.33 8.87 4.20
C GLY A 39 -22.57 9.44 3.01
N ASP A 40 -21.51 10.23 3.25
CA ASP A 40 -20.74 10.94 2.22
C ASP A 40 -19.21 10.75 2.37
N ILE A 41 -18.76 9.79 3.20
CA ILE A 41 -17.33 9.52 3.45
C ILE A 41 -16.94 8.15 2.90
N SER A 42 -15.97 8.13 1.98
CA SER A 42 -15.30 6.92 1.55
C SER A 42 -14.29 6.45 2.61
N VAL A 43 -13.96 5.16 2.66
CA VAL A 43 -13.06 4.62 3.70
C VAL A 43 -12.02 3.68 3.12
N ILE A 44 -10.85 3.62 3.76
CA ILE A 44 -9.78 2.68 3.41
C ILE A 44 -8.93 2.36 4.65
N GLY A 45 -8.33 1.17 4.67
CA GLY A 45 -7.32 0.74 5.63
C GLY A 45 -7.88 0.25 6.96
N ASN A 46 -9.20 0.06 7.08
CA ASN A 46 -9.82 -0.37 8.34
C ASN A 46 -9.17 -1.61 9.00
N PRO A 47 -8.82 -2.69 8.26
CA PRO A 47 -8.18 -3.85 8.87
C PRO A 47 -6.73 -3.61 9.30
N ALA A 48 -6.06 -2.57 8.80
CA ALA A 48 -4.60 -2.43 8.89
C ALA A 48 -4.11 -2.29 10.33
N ILE A 49 -4.76 -1.46 11.16
CA ILE A 49 -4.31 -1.19 12.53
C ILE A 49 -4.32 -2.45 13.39
N ASP A 50 -5.39 -3.25 13.36
CA ASP A 50 -5.43 -4.51 14.12
C ASP A 50 -4.32 -5.48 13.68
N ARG A 51 -4.04 -5.55 12.38
CA ARG A 51 -2.97 -6.40 11.83
C ARG A 51 -1.59 -5.93 12.27
N ILE A 52 -1.35 -4.62 12.25
CA ILE A 52 -0.10 -4.01 12.69
C ILE A 52 0.13 -4.27 14.17
N ARG A 53 -0.88 -4.07 15.02
CA ARG A 53 -0.77 -4.33 16.47
C ARG A 53 -0.42 -5.79 16.78
N ARG A 54 -0.82 -6.73 15.93
CA ARG A 54 -0.48 -8.17 16.07
C ARG A 54 0.96 -8.51 15.73
N LEU A 55 1.74 -7.61 15.13
CA LEU A 55 3.19 -7.78 15.01
C LEU A 55 3.85 -7.77 16.39
N GLY A 56 3.22 -7.15 17.40
CA GLY A 56 3.69 -7.20 18.79
C GLY A 56 4.92 -6.34 19.06
N VAL A 57 5.23 -5.40 18.16
CA VAL A 57 6.37 -4.50 18.24
C VAL A 57 5.95 -3.07 17.90
N GLN A 58 6.66 -2.09 18.47
CA GLN A 58 6.45 -0.69 18.16
C GLN A 58 7.05 -0.37 16.79
N LEU A 59 6.27 0.29 15.93
CA LEU A 59 6.75 0.69 14.60
C LEU A 59 7.24 2.15 14.59
N PRO A 60 8.26 2.46 13.76
CA PRO A 60 8.67 3.85 13.53
C PRO A 60 7.56 4.67 12.85
N ALA A 61 7.46 5.95 13.20
CA ALA A 61 6.52 6.90 12.62
C ALA A 61 6.59 6.98 11.09
N LYS A 62 7.81 7.10 10.53
CA LYS A 62 8.04 7.10 9.07
C LYS A 62 7.36 5.95 8.33
N VAL A 63 7.26 4.76 8.93
CA VAL A 63 6.67 3.58 8.27
C VAL A 63 5.14 3.67 8.27
N MET A 64 4.57 4.22 9.34
CA MET A 64 3.14 4.50 9.45
C MET A 64 2.69 5.63 8.53
N ASP A 65 3.52 6.65 8.37
CA ASP A 65 3.26 7.69 7.38
C ASP A 65 3.34 7.14 5.95
N PHE A 66 4.34 6.29 5.65
CA PHE A 66 4.44 5.66 4.34
C PHE A 66 3.22 4.80 4.02
N LEU A 67 2.73 4.06 5.01
CA LEU A 67 1.48 3.32 4.90
C LEU A 67 0.29 4.24 4.64
N SER A 68 0.20 5.38 5.32
CA SER A 68 -0.86 6.37 5.11
C SER A 68 -0.83 6.92 3.68
N VAL A 69 0.36 7.24 3.16
CA VAL A 69 0.57 7.66 1.77
C VAL A 69 0.12 6.56 0.80
N ALA A 70 0.54 5.31 1.00
CA ALA A 70 0.18 4.20 0.13
C ALA A 70 -1.33 3.94 0.06
N LEU A 71 -2.00 4.00 1.20
CA LEU A 71 -3.46 3.89 1.28
C LEU A 71 -4.15 5.08 0.60
N ALA A 72 -3.66 6.31 0.80
CA ALA A 72 -4.24 7.50 0.17
C ALA A 72 -4.12 7.45 -1.36
N VAL A 73 -2.96 7.04 -1.87
CA VAL A 73 -2.73 6.81 -3.31
C VAL A 73 -3.67 5.75 -3.85
N THR A 74 -3.82 4.61 -3.15
CA THR A 74 -4.73 3.54 -3.57
C THR A 74 -6.18 4.00 -3.57
N ALA A 75 -6.59 4.76 -2.56
CA ALA A 75 -7.93 5.35 -2.51
C ALA A 75 -8.18 6.28 -3.69
N ALA A 76 -7.24 7.18 -4.01
CA ALA A 76 -7.35 8.06 -5.17
C ALA A 76 -7.44 7.29 -6.49
N ASP A 77 -6.59 6.29 -6.68
CA ASP A 77 -6.58 5.43 -7.86
C ASP A 77 -7.89 4.62 -8.00
N THR A 78 -8.54 4.27 -6.88
CA THR A 78 -9.77 3.47 -6.85
C THR A 78 -11.04 4.31 -6.95
N PHE A 79 -11.07 5.50 -6.34
CA PHE A 79 -12.30 6.29 -6.18
C PHE A 79 -12.51 7.34 -7.28
N VAL A 80 -11.46 7.75 -7.98
CA VAL A 80 -11.56 8.72 -9.08
C VAL A 80 -11.55 7.99 -10.41
N GLN A 81 -12.63 8.10 -11.18
CA GLN A 81 -12.75 7.43 -12.48
C GLN A 81 -11.78 8.02 -13.51
N ARG A 82 -11.10 7.17 -14.30
CA ARG A 82 -10.31 7.64 -15.45
C ARG A 82 -11.19 8.17 -16.58
N GLU A 83 -12.36 7.56 -16.79
CA GLU A 83 -13.30 7.95 -17.87
C GLU A 83 -13.79 9.40 -17.75
N SER A 84 -13.72 10.00 -16.56
CA SER A 84 -14.10 11.40 -16.33
C SER A 84 -12.98 12.41 -16.58
N SER A 85 -11.78 11.97 -16.99
CA SER A 85 -10.67 12.87 -17.35
C SER A 85 -10.79 13.38 -18.80
N GLU A 86 -10.13 14.51 -19.12
CA GLU A 86 -10.28 15.18 -20.42
C GLU A 86 -9.88 14.31 -21.61
N ASP A 87 -8.84 13.49 -21.45
CA ASP A 87 -8.39 12.52 -22.45
C ASP A 87 -8.94 11.10 -22.21
N GLY A 88 -9.80 10.94 -21.20
CA GLY A 88 -10.31 9.65 -20.74
C GLY A 88 -9.25 8.74 -20.12
N TRP A 89 -8.06 9.26 -19.79
CA TRP A 89 -6.92 8.45 -19.38
C TRP A 89 -6.13 9.01 -18.18
N THR A 90 -5.63 10.25 -18.25
CA THR A 90 -4.74 10.86 -17.26
C THR A 90 -5.52 11.74 -16.30
N ARG A 91 -5.60 11.32 -15.04
CA ARG A 91 -6.28 12.07 -13.98
C ARG A 91 -5.34 13.10 -13.36
N GLN A 92 -5.90 14.21 -12.88
CA GLN A 92 -5.24 15.13 -11.95
C GLN A 92 -5.79 14.86 -10.54
N LEU A 93 -4.92 14.37 -9.66
CA LEU A 93 -5.27 13.93 -8.31
C LEU A 93 -4.58 14.85 -7.29
N SER A 94 -5.36 15.67 -6.58
CA SER A 94 -4.87 16.49 -5.48
C SER A 94 -5.26 15.84 -4.15
N LEU A 95 -4.29 15.53 -3.30
CA LEU A 95 -4.48 14.79 -2.06
C LEU A 95 -4.04 15.65 -0.88
N ARG A 96 -4.98 16.00 0.00
CA ARG A 96 -4.66 16.59 1.31
C ARG A 96 -4.59 15.50 2.37
N LEU A 97 -3.39 15.25 2.91
CA LEU A 97 -3.08 14.09 3.73
C LEU A 97 -2.35 14.46 5.03
N PRO A 98 -3.02 14.32 6.18
CA PRO A 98 -2.39 14.35 7.50
C PRO A 98 -1.38 13.21 7.69
N LEU A 99 -0.17 13.54 8.13
CA LEU A 99 0.92 12.61 8.49
C LEU A 99 1.42 12.92 9.91
N HIS A 100 2.05 11.94 10.55
CA HIS A 100 2.60 12.09 11.90
C HIS A 100 3.91 12.89 11.88
N GLU A 101 4.76 12.69 10.88
CA GLU A 101 6.02 13.42 10.66
C GLU A 101 6.05 14.07 9.26
N PRO A 102 5.15 15.03 8.96
CA PRO A 102 4.96 15.54 7.58
C PRO A 102 6.20 16.21 6.99
N SER A 103 7.07 16.82 7.79
CA SER A 103 8.28 17.51 7.33
C SER A 103 9.17 16.65 6.43
N ARG A 104 9.29 15.35 6.74
CA ARG A 104 10.06 14.41 5.91
C ARG A 104 9.42 14.26 4.53
N TRP A 105 8.11 14.08 4.48
CA TRP A 105 7.35 13.84 3.26
C TRP A 105 7.24 15.09 2.39
N ILE A 106 7.16 16.26 3.01
CA ILE A 106 7.22 17.54 2.30
C ILE A 106 8.53 17.66 1.51
N SER A 107 9.66 17.25 2.10
CA SER A 107 10.95 17.28 1.40
C SER A 107 11.07 16.28 0.25
N LEU A 108 10.26 15.21 0.27
CA LEU A 108 10.24 14.13 -0.75
C LEU A 108 9.03 14.22 -1.70
N LYS A 109 8.24 15.30 -1.59
CA LYS A 109 6.97 15.46 -2.30
C LYS A 109 7.15 15.28 -3.80
N LYS A 110 8.16 15.93 -4.38
CA LYS A 110 8.37 15.97 -5.84
C LYS A 110 8.82 14.63 -6.39
N GLU A 111 9.68 13.93 -5.66
CA GLU A 111 10.17 12.59 -5.98
C GLU A 111 9.01 11.59 -5.95
N LEU A 112 8.17 11.66 -4.92
CA LEU A 112 6.99 10.82 -4.79
C LEU A 112 5.98 11.06 -5.94
N GLU A 113 5.68 12.32 -6.24
CA GLU A 113 4.80 12.68 -7.36
C GLU A 113 5.32 12.14 -8.70
N SER A 114 6.62 12.26 -8.95
CA SER A 114 7.27 11.74 -10.16
C SER A 114 7.24 10.21 -10.22
N ALA A 115 7.50 9.53 -9.10
CA ALA A 115 7.45 8.08 -9.02
C ALA A 115 6.04 7.54 -9.29
N LEU A 116 5.01 8.19 -8.73
CA LEU A 116 3.62 7.83 -8.93
C LEU A 116 3.13 8.16 -10.34
N HIS A 117 3.58 9.27 -10.92
CA HIS A 117 3.33 9.58 -12.33
C HIS A 117 3.91 8.49 -13.24
N PHE A 118 5.14 8.06 -12.98
CA PHE A 118 5.75 6.96 -13.73
C PHE A 118 4.96 5.65 -13.57
N LEU A 119 4.44 5.37 -12.36
CA LEU A 119 3.70 4.15 -12.05
C LEU A 119 2.32 4.10 -12.72
N SER A 120 1.53 5.18 -12.63
CA SER A 120 0.11 5.17 -13.02
C SER A 120 -0.21 5.94 -14.32
N GLY A 121 0.65 6.89 -14.70
CA GLY A 121 0.41 7.87 -15.76
C GLY A 121 -0.47 9.05 -15.35
N ASP A 122 -0.87 9.14 -14.07
CA ASP A 122 -1.66 10.26 -13.54
C ASP A 122 -0.76 11.40 -13.06
N ILE A 123 -1.32 12.59 -12.93
CA ILE A 123 -0.66 13.75 -12.32
C ILE A 123 -1.06 13.79 -10.84
N TRP A 124 -0.05 13.78 -9.96
CA TRP A 124 -0.23 13.74 -8.52
C TRP A 124 0.21 15.07 -7.91
N ASP A 125 -0.58 15.59 -6.97
CA ASP A 125 -0.23 16.73 -6.12
C ASP A 125 -0.57 16.41 -4.66
N PHE A 126 0.41 16.53 -3.76
CA PHE A 126 0.22 16.27 -2.33
C PHE A 126 0.26 17.54 -1.47
N GLU A 127 -0.71 17.71 -0.60
CA GLU A 127 -0.68 18.65 0.52
C GLU A 127 -0.54 17.83 1.81
N PHE A 128 0.70 17.63 2.27
CA PHE A 128 0.97 16.98 3.56
C PHE A 128 0.77 17.96 4.71
N CYS A 129 0.05 17.55 5.76
CA CYS A 129 -0.21 18.36 6.94
C CYS A 129 -0.05 17.54 8.24
N ASP A 130 -0.10 18.20 9.40
CA ASP A 130 -0.03 17.55 10.71
C ASP A 130 -1.33 16.79 11.09
N ASP A 131 -1.36 16.17 12.27
CA ASP A 131 -2.46 15.33 12.82
C ASP A 131 -2.69 14.02 12.06
N GLY A 132 -1.62 13.43 11.51
CA GLY A 132 -1.66 12.07 10.98
C GLY A 132 -1.73 10.99 12.07
N TYR A 133 -2.05 9.78 11.64
CA TYR A 133 -2.23 8.64 12.55
C TYR A 133 -0.89 8.22 13.15
N ALA A 134 -0.74 8.38 14.47
CA ALA A 134 0.45 7.95 15.20
C ALA A 134 0.62 6.41 15.18
N PRO A 135 1.85 5.88 15.26
CA PRO A 135 2.06 4.44 15.38
C PRO A 135 1.25 3.81 16.51
N PRO A 136 0.45 2.75 16.22
CA PRO A 136 -0.44 2.18 17.21
C PRO A 136 0.35 1.35 18.23
N GLU A 137 -0.06 1.44 19.50
CA GLU A 137 0.49 0.59 20.57
C GLU A 137 0.30 -0.91 20.25
N PRO A 138 1.38 -1.71 20.27
CA PRO A 138 1.31 -3.12 19.94
C PRO A 138 0.47 -3.89 20.95
N TYR A 139 -0.08 -5.02 20.53
CA TYR A 139 -0.67 -5.96 21.47
C TYR A 139 0.44 -6.64 22.29
N SER A 140 0.24 -6.72 23.61
CA SER A 140 1.16 -7.46 24.49
C SER A 140 1.01 -8.97 24.30
N GLN A 141 2.04 -9.72 24.72
CA GLN A 141 2.02 -11.19 24.73
C GLN A 141 0.89 -11.76 25.62
N HIS A 142 0.46 -11.00 26.62
CA HIS A 142 -0.63 -11.37 27.54
C HIS A 142 -2.01 -10.96 27.03
N SER A 143 -2.09 -10.31 25.86
CA SER A 143 -3.37 -9.92 25.29
C SER A 143 -4.15 -11.14 24.78
N ARG A 144 -5.48 -11.02 24.70
CA ARG A 144 -6.35 -12.03 24.07
C ARG A 144 -6.09 -12.21 22.55
N HIS A 145 -5.27 -11.37 21.94
CA HIS A 145 -5.07 -11.33 20.50
C HIS A 145 -3.86 -12.19 20.14
N ARG A 146 -4.04 -13.13 19.20
CA ARG A 146 -2.93 -13.93 18.67
C ARG A 146 -1.94 -13.04 17.90
N LEU A 147 -0.70 -13.00 18.37
CA LEU A 147 0.42 -12.32 17.72
C LEU A 147 0.98 -13.13 16.54
N ILE A 148 1.62 -12.44 15.62
CA ILE A 148 2.39 -13.02 14.52
C ILE A 148 3.76 -13.45 15.06
N LYS A 149 4.20 -14.66 14.71
CA LYS A 149 5.45 -15.23 15.21
C LYS A 149 6.64 -14.69 14.41
N LEU A 150 7.24 -13.61 14.88
CA LEU A 150 8.39 -12.98 14.20
C LEU A 150 9.74 -13.59 14.60
N LYS A 151 9.81 -14.32 15.73
CA LYS A 151 11.06 -14.90 16.22
C LYS A 151 11.66 -15.89 15.21
N GLY A 152 12.93 -15.68 14.88
CA GLY A 152 13.69 -16.52 13.96
C GLY A 152 13.41 -16.26 12.47
N LEU A 153 12.64 -15.22 12.13
CA LEU A 153 12.55 -14.74 10.75
C LEU A 153 13.74 -13.84 10.42
N ASP A 154 14.21 -13.88 9.18
CA ASP A 154 15.43 -13.22 8.72
C ASP A 154 15.27 -12.40 7.43
N CYS A 155 14.10 -12.41 6.82
CA CYS A 155 13.78 -11.61 5.65
C CYS A 155 12.28 -11.36 5.50
N VAL A 156 11.93 -10.53 4.52
CA VAL A 156 10.55 -10.30 4.07
C VAL A 156 10.45 -10.68 2.60
N SER A 157 9.36 -11.33 2.21
CA SER A 157 9.06 -11.58 0.80
C SER A 157 7.63 -11.19 0.48
N LEU A 158 7.45 -10.48 -0.63
CA LEU A 158 6.10 -10.27 -1.16
C LEU A 158 5.50 -11.60 -1.60
N PHE A 159 4.25 -11.81 -1.22
CA PHE A 159 3.51 -13.04 -1.44
C PHE A 159 2.11 -12.71 -1.96
N SER A 160 1.98 -12.60 -3.29
CA SER A 160 0.72 -12.24 -3.95
C SER A 160 -0.24 -13.41 -4.11
N GLY A 161 0.26 -14.65 -4.04
CA GLY A 161 -0.48 -15.86 -4.39
C GLY A 161 -0.42 -16.20 -5.89
N GLY A 162 0.37 -15.45 -6.67
CA GLY A 162 0.75 -15.81 -8.04
C GLY A 162 1.94 -16.76 -8.08
N LEU A 163 2.17 -17.36 -9.26
CA LEU A 163 3.23 -18.35 -9.51
C LEU A 163 4.62 -17.84 -9.08
N ASP A 164 5.00 -16.64 -9.50
CA ASP A 164 6.34 -16.09 -9.25
C ASP A 164 6.59 -15.90 -7.75
N SER A 165 5.61 -15.36 -7.03
CA SER A 165 5.69 -15.22 -5.57
C SER A 165 5.72 -16.56 -4.83
N ALA A 166 5.09 -17.60 -5.39
CA ALA A 166 5.13 -18.94 -4.83
C ALA A 166 6.51 -19.59 -5.04
N ILE A 167 7.08 -19.48 -6.25
CA ILE A 167 8.44 -19.96 -6.55
C ILE A 167 9.46 -19.24 -5.68
N GLY A 168 9.39 -17.91 -5.57
CA GLY A 168 10.29 -17.15 -4.71
C GLY A 168 10.22 -17.57 -3.24
N ALA A 169 9.02 -17.84 -2.71
CA ALA A 169 8.88 -18.38 -1.36
C ALA A 169 9.51 -19.77 -1.21
N ILE A 170 9.32 -20.67 -2.19
CA ILE A 170 9.93 -22.01 -2.21
C ILE A 170 11.45 -21.91 -2.24
N ASP A 171 12.00 -21.06 -3.10
CA ASP A 171 13.45 -20.88 -3.26
C ASP A 171 14.09 -20.35 -1.97
N LEU A 172 13.46 -19.37 -1.31
CA LEU A 172 13.92 -18.86 -0.02
C LEU A 172 13.93 -19.95 1.05
N LEU A 173 12.86 -20.73 1.16
CA LEU A 173 12.74 -21.81 2.14
C LEU A 173 13.74 -22.94 1.85
N ALA A 174 13.95 -23.29 0.57
CA ALA A 174 14.94 -24.28 0.15
C ALA A 174 16.38 -23.83 0.43
N ALA A 175 16.65 -22.53 0.37
CA ALA A 175 17.92 -21.91 0.76
C ALA A 175 18.08 -21.79 2.29
N GLY A 176 17.11 -22.25 3.09
CA GLY A 176 17.15 -22.18 4.55
C GLY A 176 16.84 -20.81 5.14
N ARG A 177 16.32 -19.86 4.34
CA ARG A 177 15.82 -18.56 4.83
C ARG A 177 14.49 -18.76 5.55
N ALA A 178 14.14 -17.79 6.40
CA ALA A 178 12.90 -17.80 7.18
C ALA A 178 12.10 -16.50 6.94
N PRO A 179 11.31 -16.43 5.86
CA PRO A 179 10.65 -15.18 5.48
C PRO A 179 9.39 -14.87 6.30
N LEU A 180 9.15 -13.57 6.52
CA LEU A 180 7.81 -13.04 6.68
C LEU A 180 7.18 -12.83 5.29
N LEU A 181 6.20 -13.66 4.95
CA LEU A 181 5.44 -13.54 3.71
C LEU A 181 4.38 -12.44 3.85
N VAL A 182 4.48 -11.41 3.02
CA VAL A 182 3.61 -10.22 3.09
C VAL A 182 2.62 -10.21 1.93
N SER A 183 1.33 -10.10 2.24
CA SER A 183 0.27 -10.18 1.25
C SER A 183 -0.71 -9.01 1.33
N HIS A 184 -1.09 -8.49 0.15
CA HIS A 184 -2.29 -7.66 -0.01
C HIS A 184 -3.50 -8.57 -0.31
N ALA A 185 -4.19 -9.02 0.74
CA ALA A 185 -5.16 -10.12 0.68
C ALA A 185 -6.58 -9.65 0.31
N TYR A 186 -6.81 -9.29 -0.96
CA TYR A 186 -8.18 -9.13 -1.47
C TYR A 186 -8.94 -10.46 -1.37
N LYS A 187 -10.28 -10.39 -1.24
CA LYS A 187 -11.14 -11.56 -0.97
C LYS A 187 -10.92 -12.74 -1.93
N GLY A 188 -10.63 -12.49 -3.22
CA GLY A 188 -10.38 -13.53 -4.22
C GLY A 188 -8.97 -14.15 -4.18
N ASP A 189 -7.96 -13.38 -3.81
CA ASP A 189 -6.56 -13.83 -3.81
C ASP A 189 -6.24 -14.62 -2.53
N LYS A 190 -6.94 -14.33 -1.43
CA LYS A 190 -6.71 -14.94 -0.12
C LYS A 190 -6.79 -16.47 -0.14
N SER A 191 -7.82 -17.04 -0.78
CA SER A 191 -7.99 -18.50 -0.82
C SER A 191 -6.83 -19.21 -1.52
N ARG A 192 -6.27 -18.59 -2.56
CA ARG A 192 -5.09 -19.10 -3.27
C ARG A 192 -3.84 -18.96 -2.41
N GLN A 193 -3.65 -17.81 -1.76
CA GLN A 193 -2.55 -17.58 -0.82
C GLN A 193 -2.56 -18.60 0.32
N ASP A 194 -3.74 -18.94 0.85
CA ASP A 194 -3.92 -19.96 1.87
C ASP A 194 -3.53 -21.35 1.36
N GLN A 195 -4.06 -21.77 0.21
CA GLN A 195 -3.73 -23.07 -0.40
C GLN A 195 -2.24 -23.24 -0.73
N ILE A 196 -1.57 -22.17 -1.17
CA ILE A 196 -0.13 -22.22 -1.46
C ILE A 196 0.66 -22.30 -0.14
N ALA A 197 0.34 -21.46 0.83
CA ALA A 197 1.04 -21.43 2.11
C ALA A 197 0.93 -22.76 2.88
N GLU A 198 -0.21 -23.45 2.79
CA GLU A 198 -0.40 -24.79 3.39
C GLU A 198 0.54 -25.85 2.81
N LYS A 199 1.04 -25.64 1.58
CA LYS A 199 1.97 -26.56 0.90
C LYS A 199 3.43 -26.18 1.08
N LEU A 200 3.72 -24.99 1.63
CA LEU A 200 5.10 -24.58 1.90
C LEU A 200 5.66 -25.36 3.09
N SER A 201 6.89 -25.83 2.95
CA SER A 201 7.65 -26.50 4.01
C SER A 201 8.82 -25.63 4.45
N GLY A 202 9.06 -25.56 5.77
CA GLY A 202 10.10 -24.73 6.37
C GLY A 202 9.53 -23.69 7.33
N GLN A 203 10.40 -22.81 7.84
CA GLN A 203 10.03 -21.79 8.80
C GLN A 203 9.60 -20.51 8.09
N PHE A 204 8.35 -20.10 8.25
CA PHE A 204 7.86 -18.80 7.79
C PHE A 204 6.70 -18.32 8.67
N SER A 205 6.39 -17.02 8.56
CA SER A 205 5.11 -16.47 9.03
C SER A 205 4.45 -15.65 7.94
N ARG A 206 3.19 -15.29 8.14
CA ARG A 206 2.44 -14.45 7.20
C ARG A 206 1.96 -13.16 7.84
N PHE A 207 2.05 -12.08 7.09
CA PHE A 207 1.49 -10.78 7.40
C PHE A 207 0.55 -10.34 6.27
N GLU A 208 -0.75 -10.47 6.54
CA GLU A 208 -1.79 -10.26 5.54
C GLU A 208 -2.62 -9.02 5.90
N ILE A 209 -2.63 -8.03 5.01
CA ILE A 209 -3.46 -6.83 5.13
C ILE A 209 -4.31 -6.69 3.87
N ASN A 210 -5.56 -6.26 4.04
CA ASN A 210 -6.39 -5.76 2.95
C ASN A 210 -6.54 -4.24 3.13
N ALA A 211 -6.20 -3.46 2.10
CA ALA A 211 -6.46 -2.03 2.11
C ALA A 211 -7.97 -1.73 2.16
N ASP A 212 -8.81 -2.63 1.64
CA ASP A 212 -10.26 -2.61 1.80
C ASP A 212 -10.94 -1.26 1.46
N PRO A 213 -10.66 -0.68 0.27
CA PRO A 213 -11.24 0.59 -0.16
C PRO A 213 -12.74 0.45 -0.40
N HIS A 214 -13.53 1.35 0.19
CA HIS A 214 -14.97 1.43 0.00
C HIS A 214 -15.37 2.87 -0.32
N ILE A 215 -15.88 3.08 -1.53
CA ILE A 215 -16.45 4.38 -1.94
C ILE A 215 -17.83 4.57 -1.32
N TYR A 216 -18.17 5.77 -0.86
CA TYR A 216 -19.48 6.04 -0.27
C TYR A 216 -20.62 5.97 -1.30
N GLN A 217 -20.33 6.34 -2.55
CA GLN A 217 -21.29 6.35 -3.65
C GLN A 217 -20.56 6.22 -4.99
N GLY A 218 -21.21 5.55 -5.96
CA GLY A 218 -20.68 5.37 -7.30
C GLY A 218 -19.96 4.04 -7.49
N VAL A 219 -19.18 3.96 -8.58
CA VAL A 219 -18.37 2.80 -8.93
C VAL A 219 -16.89 3.09 -8.71
N THR A 220 -16.11 2.03 -8.51
CA THR A 220 -14.66 2.12 -8.33
C THR A 220 -13.93 1.86 -9.65
N ASP A 221 -12.85 2.58 -9.91
CA ASP A 221 -11.96 2.32 -11.03
C ASP A 221 -11.25 0.97 -10.80
N ILE A 222 -11.23 0.12 -11.83
CA ILE A 222 -10.72 -1.25 -11.75
C ILE A 222 -9.31 -1.40 -12.32
N THR A 223 -8.64 -0.32 -12.72
CA THR A 223 -7.30 -0.38 -13.34
C THR A 223 -6.20 -0.69 -12.34
N MET A 224 -6.39 -0.36 -11.05
CA MET A 224 -5.52 -0.74 -9.92
C MET A 224 -4.02 -0.49 -10.16
N ARG A 225 -3.65 0.60 -10.87
CA ARG A 225 -2.27 0.84 -11.33
C ARG A 225 -1.29 1.14 -10.20
N THR A 226 -1.80 1.58 -9.06
CA THR A 226 -1.00 1.92 -7.87
C THR A 226 -0.98 0.82 -6.81
N ARG A 227 -1.65 -0.33 -7.05
CA ARG A 227 -1.80 -1.41 -6.07
C ARG A 227 -0.48 -1.95 -5.54
N SER A 228 0.59 -1.88 -6.34
CA SER A 228 1.96 -2.28 -5.96
C SER A 228 2.49 -1.52 -4.74
N LEU A 229 2.10 -0.25 -4.58
CA LEU A 229 2.58 0.59 -3.51
C LEU A 229 2.13 0.08 -2.14
N ASN A 230 0.91 -0.49 -2.03
CA ASN A 230 0.46 -1.14 -0.80
C ASN A 230 1.32 -2.34 -0.44
N PHE A 231 1.71 -3.17 -1.42
CA PHE A 231 2.60 -4.30 -1.13
C PHE A 231 3.93 -3.82 -0.56
N LEU A 232 4.53 -2.77 -1.14
CA LEU A 232 5.77 -2.18 -0.64
C LEU A 232 5.60 -1.57 0.75
N ALA A 233 4.50 -0.85 1.02
CA ALA A 233 4.22 -0.29 2.33
C ALA A 233 3.97 -1.36 3.40
N PHE A 234 3.20 -2.41 3.10
CA PHE A 234 3.02 -3.55 4.01
C PHE A 234 4.33 -4.31 4.23
N ALA A 235 5.19 -4.39 3.21
CA ALA A 235 6.51 -4.98 3.34
C ALA A 235 7.43 -4.15 4.22
N ALA A 236 7.41 -2.81 4.10
CA ALA A 236 8.17 -1.93 4.99
C ALA A 236 7.72 -2.09 6.44
N VAL A 237 6.40 -2.18 6.69
CA VAL A 237 5.83 -2.51 8.00
C VAL A 237 6.36 -3.85 8.51
N GLY A 238 6.29 -4.90 7.69
CA GLY A 238 6.78 -6.23 8.06
C GLY A 238 8.30 -6.26 8.30
N ALA A 239 9.08 -5.54 7.48
CA ALA A 239 10.53 -5.49 7.56
C ALA A 239 10.99 -4.81 8.85
N CYS A 240 10.40 -3.66 9.21
CA CYS A 240 10.70 -3.02 10.49
C CYS A 240 10.33 -3.92 11.67
N ALA A 241 9.24 -4.67 11.57
CA ALA A 241 8.85 -5.58 12.65
C ALA A 241 9.79 -6.79 12.78
N VAL A 242 10.24 -7.36 11.65
CA VAL A 242 11.25 -8.43 11.65
C VAL A 242 12.58 -7.90 12.18
N GLN A 243 13.00 -6.71 11.75
CA GLN A 243 14.24 -6.05 12.16
C GLN A 243 14.31 -5.86 13.68
N GLU A 244 13.22 -5.37 14.28
CA GLU A 244 13.12 -5.15 15.72
C GLU A 244 13.35 -6.44 16.53
N ILE A 245 12.88 -7.59 16.01
CA ILE A 245 13.01 -8.87 16.72
C ILE A 245 14.32 -9.59 16.39
N SER A 246 14.76 -9.54 15.13
CA SER A 246 15.97 -10.24 14.69
C SER A 246 17.25 -9.49 15.04
N GLN A 247 17.15 -8.18 15.33
CA GLN A 247 18.28 -7.28 15.59
C GLN A 247 19.29 -7.22 14.43
N GLN A 248 18.84 -7.54 13.21
CA GLN A 248 19.65 -7.39 12.01
C GLN A 248 19.75 -5.91 11.63
N GLU A 249 20.92 -5.47 11.17
CA GLU A 249 21.11 -4.08 10.71
C GLU A 249 20.20 -3.77 9.51
N LYS A 250 19.98 -4.75 8.64
CA LYS A 250 19.17 -4.64 7.42
C LYS A 250 18.33 -5.89 7.23
N ILE A 251 17.13 -5.72 6.71
CA ILE A 251 16.23 -6.81 6.33
C ILE A 251 16.09 -6.83 4.82
N ASP A 252 16.42 -7.96 4.21
CA ASP A 252 16.19 -8.17 2.78
C ASP A 252 14.69 -8.18 2.48
N LEU A 253 14.27 -7.36 1.52
CA LEU A 253 12.94 -7.42 0.92
C LEU A 253 13.02 -8.09 -0.45
N PHE A 254 12.50 -9.31 -0.54
CA PHE A 254 12.35 -10.03 -1.79
C PHE A 254 11.05 -9.64 -2.51
N VAL A 255 11.17 -9.33 -3.79
CA VAL A 255 10.06 -9.03 -4.70
C VAL A 255 10.10 -10.02 -5.87
N PRO A 256 9.58 -11.24 -5.70
CA PRO A 256 9.62 -12.24 -6.76
C PRO A 256 8.65 -11.87 -7.88
N GLU A 257 9.16 -11.70 -9.09
CA GLU A 257 8.40 -11.35 -10.28
C GLU A 257 9.20 -11.75 -11.54
N ASN A 258 8.50 -12.02 -12.64
CA ASN A 258 9.14 -12.27 -13.92
C ASN A 258 9.86 -11.02 -14.45
N GLY A 259 11.14 -11.16 -14.85
CA GLY A 259 11.97 -10.05 -15.32
C GLY A 259 11.44 -9.34 -16.58
N PHE A 260 10.90 -10.08 -17.55
CA PHE A 260 10.32 -9.48 -18.77
C PHE A 260 9.03 -8.69 -18.46
N ILE A 261 8.22 -9.20 -17.53
CA ILE A 261 7.02 -8.51 -17.05
C ILE A 261 7.43 -7.25 -16.28
N SER A 262 8.45 -7.33 -15.44
CA SER A 262 8.94 -6.21 -14.63
C SER A 262 9.45 -5.04 -15.48
N LEU A 263 10.19 -5.33 -16.55
CA LEU A 263 10.72 -4.30 -17.47
C LEU A 263 9.63 -3.67 -18.35
N ASN A 264 8.48 -4.33 -18.51
CA ASN A 264 7.41 -3.88 -19.41
C ASN A 264 7.91 -3.52 -20.82
N ALA A 265 8.78 -4.36 -21.39
CA ALA A 265 9.30 -4.14 -22.73
C ALA A 265 8.13 -4.00 -23.73
N PRO A 266 8.12 -2.98 -24.62
CA PRO A 266 7.00 -2.66 -25.51
C PRO A 266 6.94 -3.62 -26.72
N LEU A 267 6.96 -4.93 -26.45
CA LEU A 267 6.96 -5.98 -27.45
C LEU A 267 5.57 -6.27 -28.00
N THR A 268 4.52 -5.71 -27.38
CA THR A 268 3.13 -5.80 -27.85
C THR A 268 2.40 -4.48 -27.61
N PRO A 269 1.33 -4.16 -28.37
CA PRO A 269 0.53 -2.95 -28.17
C PRO A 269 -0.04 -2.81 -26.75
N ARG A 270 -0.28 -3.93 -26.06
CA ARG A 270 -0.75 -3.95 -24.66
C ARG A 270 0.33 -3.53 -23.65
N ARG A 271 1.58 -3.34 -24.07
CA ARG A 271 2.72 -2.97 -23.23
C ARG A 271 3.16 -1.51 -23.43
N ILE A 272 2.37 -0.68 -24.12
CA ILE A 272 2.69 0.72 -24.39
C ILE A 272 2.21 1.61 -23.23
N GLY A 273 3.08 2.49 -22.73
CA GLY A 273 2.69 3.51 -21.75
C GLY A 273 2.21 2.91 -20.41
N SER A 274 1.08 3.40 -19.91
CA SER A 274 0.44 2.92 -18.68
C SER A 274 -0.59 1.81 -18.90
N LEU A 275 -0.64 1.22 -20.11
CA LEU A 275 -1.37 -0.03 -20.36
C LEU A 275 -0.73 -1.24 -19.66
N SER A 276 0.50 -1.07 -19.18
CA SER A 276 1.27 -2.09 -18.48
C SER A 276 1.55 -1.68 -17.03
N THR A 277 1.38 -2.62 -16.10
CA THR A 277 1.65 -2.41 -14.68
C THR A 277 3.16 -2.32 -14.43
N ARG A 278 3.67 -1.15 -14.02
CA ARG A 278 5.09 -0.89 -13.70
C ARG A 278 5.47 -1.23 -12.25
N THR A 279 4.71 -2.14 -11.64
CA THR A 279 4.74 -2.57 -10.24
C THR A 279 6.14 -2.85 -9.69
N THR A 280 6.97 -3.55 -10.46
CA THR A 280 8.31 -3.99 -10.07
C THR A 280 9.39 -3.41 -10.99
N HIS A 281 9.05 -2.38 -11.76
CA HIS A 281 9.99 -1.80 -12.72
C HIS A 281 11.19 -1.18 -11.96
N PRO A 282 12.44 -1.47 -12.36
CA PRO A 282 13.63 -1.03 -11.61
C PRO A 282 13.70 0.48 -11.36
N HIS A 283 13.29 1.29 -12.35
CA HIS A 283 13.16 2.74 -12.17
C HIS A 283 12.18 3.13 -11.05
N PHE A 284 11.01 2.49 -10.98
CA PHE A 284 10.01 2.78 -9.95
C PHE A 284 10.54 2.37 -8.56
N ILE A 285 11.07 1.14 -8.44
CA ILE A 285 11.64 0.66 -7.18
C ILE A 285 12.77 1.59 -6.72
N THR A 286 13.71 1.93 -7.60
CA THR A 286 14.81 2.85 -7.27
C THR A 286 14.28 4.22 -6.84
N SER A 287 13.27 4.76 -7.55
CA SER A 287 12.71 6.08 -7.22
C SER A 287 12.05 6.15 -5.85
N ILE A 288 11.50 5.03 -5.36
CA ILE A 288 10.82 4.99 -4.07
C ILE A 288 11.74 4.53 -2.93
N THR A 289 12.85 3.82 -3.22
CA THR A 289 13.79 3.35 -2.20
C THR A 289 14.96 4.30 -1.94
N LYS A 290 15.20 5.28 -2.81
CA LYS A 290 16.39 6.14 -2.72
C LYS A 290 16.36 7.06 -1.49
N ASP A 291 15.17 7.47 -1.06
CA ASP A 291 15.00 8.54 -0.06
C ASP A 291 13.98 8.22 1.07
N LEU A 292 13.35 7.03 1.06
CA LEU A 292 12.45 6.52 2.12
C LEU A 292 13.19 5.66 3.16
#